data_AF-A0A4Y8Y6K5-F1
#
_entry.id   AF-A0A4Y8Y6K5-F1
#
_cell.length_a   1.000
_cell.length_b   1.000
_cell.length_c   1.000
_cell.angle_alpha   90.00
_cell.angle_beta   90.00
_cell.angle_gamma   90.00
#
_symmetry.space_group_name_H-M   'P 1'
#
loop_
_entity.id
_entity.type
_entity.pdbx_description
1 polymer ?
#
loop_
_entity_poly.entity_id
_entity_poly.type
_entity_poly.pdbx_seq_one_letter_code
_entity_poly.pdbx_strand_id
1 'polypeptide(L)'
;MTHLNPAAWSDANDPYDVCVGLGYHCETTYQLRRITGNESAHFFDWLDLDFDAVIETITEDFAHVLRPGRVEPFSDGLCALDRGSDIRFFHDFAPGEGRLLTQDDIDRQLDGVRAKFMALAERWRALAASSAHVLYVHHDAFDECAARDLARLRHTIATAHPGQRFSLLWLRRTPPADAADLAPGIAWGTVAEAAGRWEGDDAQWDEVFSAVPMAPRRTDAARSAATHPMTEETPA
;
A
#
# COMPACT_ATOMS: atom_id res chain seq x y z
N MET A 1 -19.30 -5.71 11.44
CA MET A 1 -19.43 -7.05 10.81
C MET A 1 -18.75 -6.90 9.47
N THR A 2 -17.67 -7.62 9.24
CA THR A 2 -16.85 -7.49 8.03
C THR A 2 -17.57 -8.15 6.86
N HIS A 3 -17.65 -7.45 5.74
CA HIS A 3 -18.14 -8.00 4.48
C HIS A 3 -16.95 -8.19 3.56
N LEU A 4 -16.83 -9.38 2.98
CA LEU A 4 -15.86 -9.71 1.94
C LEU A 4 -16.65 -10.23 0.74
N ASN A 5 -16.23 -9.89 -0.47
CA ASN A 5 -16.70 -10.58 -1.66
C ASN A 5 -15.74 -11.72 -2.05
N PRO A 6 -16.00 -12.97 -1.63
CA PRO A 6 -15.12 -14.11 -1.91
C PRO A 6 -15.03 -14.44 -3.41
N ALA A 7 -15.99 -14.03 -4.25
CA ALA A 7 -15.99 -14.30 -5.68
C ALA A 7 -14.89 -13.55 -6.46
N ALA A 8 -14.20 -12.60 -5.83
CA ALA A 8 -13.12 -11.86 -6.48
C ALA A 8 -11.75 -12.56 -6.43
N TRP A 9 -11.59 -13.58 -5.56
CA TRP A 9 -10.34 -14.33 -5.44
C TRP A 9 -10.31 -15.58 -6.31
N SER A 10 -11.44 -16.01 -6.88
CA SER A 10 -11.56 -17.29 -7.60
C SER A 10 -10.79 -17.36 -8.93
N ASP A 11 -10.35 -16.22 -9.46
CA ASP A 11 -9.43 -16.18 -10.62
C ASP A 11 -7.96 -16.29 -10.20
N ALA A 12 -7.64 -16.10 -8.91
CA ALA A 12 -6.30 -16.24 -8.35
C ALA A 12 -6.10 -17.65 -7.79
N ASN A 13 -5.96 -18.65 -8.66
CA ASN A 13 -5.45 -19.97 -8.26
C ASN A 13 -4.00 -19.91 -7.73
N ASP A 14 -3.28 -18.84 -8.06
CA ASP A 14 -1.91 -18.59 -7.59
C ASP A 14 -1.89 -17.60 -6.43
N PRO A 15 -1.16 -17.90 -5.34
CA PRO A 15 -1.01 -16.97 -4.24
C PRO A 15 -0.29 -15.68 -4.66
N TYR A 16 -0.54 -14.58 -3.95
CA TYR A 16 0.18 -13.33 -4.11
C TYR A 16 1.55 -13.42 -3.42
N ASP A 17 2.59 -13.03 -4.16
CA ASP A 17 3.96 -13.01 -3.65
C ASP A 17 4.21 -11.80 -2.75
N VAL A 18 3.57 -10.67 -3.05
CA VAL A 18 3.78 -9.37 -2.39
C VAL A 18 2.46 -8.63 -2.27
N CYS A 19 2.26 -7.95 -1.14
CA CYS A 19 1.16 -7.03 -0.91
C CYS A 19 1.70 -5.60 -0.74
N VAL A 20 1.14 -4.63 -1.45
CA VAL A 20 1.61 -3.23 -1.47
C VAL A 20 0.44 -2.28 -1.28
N GLY A 21 0.55 -1.36 -0.32
CA GLY A 21 -0.45 -0.30 -0.14
C GLY A 21 -0.31 0.79 -1.20
N LEU A 22 -1.43 1.36 -1.64
CA LEU A 22 -1.48 2.49 -2.57
C LEU A 22 -1.80 3.82 -1.87
N GLY A 23 -1.26 4.01 -0.67
CA GLY A 23 -1.41 5.26 0.09
C GLY A 23 -2.80 5.46 0.68
N TYR A 24 -3.27 6.72 0.64
CA TYR A 24 -4.53 7.23 1.19
C TYR A 24 -4.63 7.29 2.72
N HIS A 25 -4.11 6.29 3.44
CA HIS A 25 -4.07 6.32 4.90
C HIS A 25 -2.86 5.54 5.44
N CYS A 26 -2.13 6.12 6.40
CA CYS A 26 -0.94 5.49 6.99
C CYS A 26 -1.26 4.14 7.68
N GLU A 27 -2.51 3.94 8.11
CA GLU A 27 -3.07 2.67 8.58
C GLU A 27 -2.75 1.49 7.67
N THR A 28 -2.91 1.67 6.34
CA THR A 28 -2.67 0.59 5.37
C THR A 28 -1.24 0.08 5.49
N THR A 29 -0.27 0.98 5.62
CA THR A 29 1.14 0.59 5.73
C THR A 29 1.42 -0.16 7.03
N TYR A 30 0.90 0.35 8.15
CA TYR A 30 1.00 -0.33 9.45
C TYR A 30 0.41 -1.75 9.38
N GLN A 31 -0.81 -1.87 8.87
CA GLN A 31 -1.55 -3.14 8.85
C GLN A 31 -0.91 -4.16 7.91
N LEU A 32 -0.47 -3.74 6.72
CA LEU A 32 0.22 -4.63 5.80
C LEU A 32 1.53 -5.17 6.39
N ARG A 33 2.31 -4.35 7.09
CA ARG A 33 3.54 -4.81 7.77
C ARG A 33 3.24 -5.82 8.85
N ARG A 34 2.23 -5.56 9.68
CA ARG A 34 1.77 -6.47 10.74
C ARG A 34 1.34 -7.83 10.18
N ILE A 35 0.47 -7.82 9.16
CA ILE A 35 -0.13 -9.01 8.57
C ILE A 35 0.88 -9.80 7.73
N THR A 36 1.67 -9.13 6.88
CA THR A 36 2.56 -9.82 5.93
C THR A 36 3.94 -10.09 6.50
N GLY A 37 4.38 -9.33 7.52
CA GLY A 37 5.74 -9.38 8.06
C GLY A 37 6.78 -8.80 7.11
N ASN A 38 6.37 -8.20 5.99
CA ASN A 38 7.27 -7.53 5.07
C ASN A 38 7.58 -6.12 5.58
N GLU A 39 8.81 -5.90 6.03
CA GLU A 39 9.27 -4.59 6.51
C GLU A 39 9.84 -3.71 5.39
N SER A 40 9.86 -4.19 4.15
CA SER A 40 10.34 -3.41 3.01
C SER A 40 9.40 -2.23 2.75
N ALA A 41 9.96 -1.04 2.65
CA ALA A 41 9.18 0.14 2.27
C ALA A 41 8.78 0.11 0.79
N HIS A 42 7.55 0.47 0.46
CA HIS A 42 7.13 0.77 -0.91
C HIS A 42 6.90 2.28 -1.09
N PHE A 43 6.67 2.73 -2.33
CA PHE A 43 6.61 4.17 -2.63
C PHE A 43 5.49 4.87 -1.86
N PHE A 44 4.29 4.31 -1.86
CA PHE A 44 3.12 4.90 -1.21
C PHE A 44 3.02 4.57 0.29
N ASP A 45 4.03 3.90 0.86
CA ASP A 45 4.06 3.61 2.28
C ASP A 45 4.14 4.92 3.08
N TRP A 46 3.33 5.01 4.15
CA TRP A 46 3.31 6.15 5.07
C TRP A 46 2.91 7.50 4.47
N LEU A 47 2.41 7.51 3.23
CA LEU A 47 1.90 8.71 2.59
C LEU A 47 0.41 8.88 2.84
N ASP A 48 0.00 10.14 3.03
CA ASP A 48 -1.39 10.58 2.98
C ASP A 48 -1.58 11.36 1.66
N LEU A 49 -2.40 10.81 0.76
CA LEU A 49 -2.68 11.37 -0.55
C LEU A 49 -4.03 10.88 -1.06
N ASP A 50 -4.75 11.76 -1.75
CA ASP A 50 -6.06 11.43 -2.31
C ASP A 50 -5.94 10.47 -3.52
N PHE A 51 -7.05 9.84 -3.90
CA PHE A 51 -7.08 8.86 -4.99
C PHE A 51 -6.49 9.39 -6.31
N ASP A 52 -6.81 10.62 -6.70
CA ASP A 52 -6.29 11.23 -7.93
C ASP A 52 -4.77 11.42 -7.90
N ALA A 53 -4.19 11.74 -6.75
CA ALA A 53 -2.74 11.86 -6.60
C ALA A 53 -2.02 10.51 -6.81
N VAL A 54 -2.64 9.38 -6.42
CA VAL A 54 -2.11 8.03 -6.72
C VAL A 54 -2.08 7.81 -8.23
N ILE A 55 -3.19 8.12 -8.91
CA ILE A 55 -3.31 7.96 -10.37
C ILE A 55 -2.28 8.81 -11.09
N GLU A 56 -2.16 10.09 -10.75
CA GLU A 56 -1.22 11.02 -11.38
C GLU A 56 0.22 10.57 -11.12
N THR A 57 0.55 10.19 -9.89
CA THR A 57 1.90 9.73 -9.53
C THR A 57 2.35 8.54 -10.38
N ILE A 58 1.47 7.55 -10.61
CA ILE A 58 1.77 6.39 -11.45
C ILE A 58 1.83 6.78 -12.93
N THR A 59 0.88 7.60 -13.39
CA THR A 59 0.78 8.03 -14.80
C THR A 59 2.01 8.82 -15.25
N GLU A 60 2.49 9.72 -14.39
CA GLU A 60 3.64 10.57 -14.65
C GLU A 60 4.96 9.95 -14.17
N ASP A 61 4.97 8.66 -13.86
CA ASP A 61 6.15 7.89 -13.42
C ASP A 61 6.96 8.62 -12.33
N PHE A 62 6.24 9.10 -11.30
CA PHE A 62 6.80 9.80 -10.13
C PHE A 62 7.53 11.12 -10.44
N ALA A 63 7.48 11.63 -11.68
CA ALA A 63 8.30 12.76 -12.13
C ALA A 63 7.96 14.10 -11.44
N HIS A 64 6.80 14.18 -10.79
CA HIS A 64 6.28 15.40 -10.17
C HIS A 64 6.51 15.48 -8.66
N VAL A 65 7.04 14.40 -8.06
CA VAL A 65 7.20 14.27 -6.61
C VAL A 65 8.49 14.97 -6.12
N LEU A 66 8.34 15.78 -5.07
CA LEU A 66 9.35 16.52 -4.32
C LEU A 66 10.22 17.43 -5.20
N ARG A 67 9.59 18.18 -6.11
CA ARG A 67 10.28 19.17 -6.92
C ARG A 67 10.72 20.37 -6.06
N PRO A 68 11.95 20.91 -6.25
CA PRO A 68 12.40 22.11 -5.54
C PRO A 68 11.40 23.28 -5.66
N GLY A 69 11.10 23.92 -4.53
CA GLY A 69 10.16 25.03 -4.45
C GLY A 69 8.68 24.65 -4.59
N ARG A 70 8.33 23.37 -4.55
CA ARG A 70 6.93 22.88 -4.55
C ARG A 70 6.47 22.34 -3.20
N VAL A 71 7.38 22.20 -2.24
CA VAL A 71 7.12 21.63 -0.92
C VAL A 71 7.06 22.74 0.13
N GLU A 72 5.99 22.79 0.91
CA GLU A 72 5.74 23.80 1.93
C GLU A 72 5.20 23.20 3.23
N PRO A 73 5.36 23.86 4.39
CA PRO A 73 4.69 23.46 5.61
C PRO A 73 3.17 23.50 5.45
N PHE A 74 2.49 22.49 5.96
CA PHE A 74 1.04 22.34 5.86
C PHE A 74 0.44 21.86 7.19
N SER A 75 -0.89 21.98 7.33
CA SER A 75 -1.62 21.61 8.55
C SER A 75 -0.99 22.25 9.80
N ASP A 76 -0.83 23.58 9.78
CA ASP A 76 -0.15 24.36 10.83
C ASP A 76 1.29 23.90 11.16
N GLY A 77 1.98 23.32 10.18
CA GLY A 77 3.35 22.81 10.31
C GLY A 77 3.43 21.37 10.85
N LEU A 78 2.33 20.61 10.87
CA LEU A 78 2.35 19.20 11.26
C LEU A 78 2.92 18.27 10.18
N CYS A 79 2.91 18.69 8.92
CA CYS A 79 3.49 17.94 7.81
C CYS A 79 4.00 18.88 6.72
N ALA A 80 4.70 18.30 5.74
CA ALA A 80 5.01 18.98 4.49
C ALA A 80 4.00 18.57 3.41
N LEU A 81 3.56 19.50 2.58
CA LEU A 81 2.74 19.25 1.40
C LEU A 81 3.56 19.54 0.16
N ASP A 82 3.65 18.56 -0.74
CA ASP A 82 4.14 18.79 -2.10
C ASP A 82 3.00 19.20 -3.02
N ARG A 83 2.95 20.47 -3.40
CA ARG A 83 1.95 21.03 -4.33
C ARG A 83 2.07 20.49 -5.75
N GLY A 84 3.20 19.87 -6.10
CA GLY A 84 3.43 19.29 -7.43
C GLY A 84 2.72 17.96 -7.64
N SER A 85 2.57 17.16 -6.58
CA SER A 85 1.95 15.84 -6.62
C SER A 85 0.75 15.68 -5.68
N ASP A 86 0.41 16.71 -4.92
CA ASP A 86 -0.61 16.74 -3.88
C ASP A 86 -0.46 15.64 -2.80
N ILE A 87 0.78 15.41 -2.38
CA ILE A 87 1.13 14.41 -1.36
C ILE A 87 1.50 15.09 -0.05
N ARG A 88 0.94 14.60 1.06
CA ARG A 88 1.29 15.02 2.41
C ARG A 88 2.31 14.06 3.02
N PHE A 89 3.43 14.61 3.47
CA PHE A 89 4.55 13.90 4.07
C PHE A 89 4.58 14.15 5.58
N PHE A 90 3.94 13.28 6.36
CA PHE A 90 3.87 13.39 7.82
C PHE A 90 5.12 12.89 8.54
N HIS A 91 5.94 12.07 7.88
CA HIS A 91 7.00 11.31 8.54
C HIS A 91 8.38 11.49 7.90
N ASP A 92 8.46 12.22 6.80
CA ASP A 92 9.68 12.34 6.00
C ASP A 92 10.49 13.60 6.27
N PHE A 93 9.85 14.61 6.86
CA PHE A 93 10.49 15.85 7.28
C PHE A 93 10.42 15.97 8.79
N ALA A 94 11.56 16.25 9.42
CA ALA A 94 11.63 16.50 10.86
C ALA A 94 11.69 18.01 11.13
N PRO A 95 10.94 18.54 12.11
CA PRO A 95 11.15 19.90 12.56
C PRO A 95 12.54 20.05 13.20
N GLY A 96 13.12 21.24 13.09
CA GLY A 96 14.37 21.60 13.77
C GLY A 96 14.15 21.81 15.28
N GLU A 97 14.53 22.98 15.79
CA GLU A 97 14.22 23.35 17.17
C GLU A 97 12.72 23.70 17.31
N GLY A 98 11.90 22.72 17.70
CA GLY A 98 10.47 22.90 17.88
C GLY A 98 9.66 21.63 17.68
N ARG A 99 8.33 21.80 17.56
CA ARG A 99 7.39 20.70 17.24
C ARG A 99 6.75 20.83 15.86
N LEU A 100 6.91 21.97 15.19
CA LEU A 100 6.25 22.29 13.92
C LEU A 100 7.31 22.51 12.84
N LEU A 101 7.03 22.02 11.64
CA LEU A 101 7.87 22.18 10.46
C LEU A 101 7.88 23.62 9.97
N THR A 102 9.08 24.11 9.67
CA THR A 102 9.30 25.38 8.99
C THR A 102 9.75 25.16 7.54
N GLN A 103 9.70 26.20 6.70
CA GLN A 103 10.24 26.12 5.34
C GLN A 103 11.74 25.79 5.36
N ASP A 104 12.49 26.38 6.29
CA ASP A 104 13.93 26.12 6.45
C ASP A 104 14.22 24.65 6.82
N ASP A 105 13.33 23.98 7.54
CA ASP A 105 13.46 22.54 7.82
C ASP A 105 13.28 21.72 6.55
N ILE A 106 12.28 22.06 5.74
CA ILE A 106 11.99 21.39 4.46
C ILE A 106 13.15 21.57 3.49
N ASP A 107 13.59 22.81 3.28
CA ASP A 107 14.63 23.15 2.31
C ASP A 107 15.96 22.43 2.62
N ARG A 108 16.30 22.28 3.91
CA ARG A 108 17.50 21.55 4.35
C ARG A 108 17.42 20.04 4.13
N GLN A 109 16.23 19.46 4.17
CA GLN A 109 16.02 18.01 4.09
C GLN A 109 15.63 17.53 2.69
N LEU A 110 15.16 18.44 1.83
CA LEU A 110 14.49 18.12 0.57
C LEU A 110 15.31 17.18 -0.32
N ASP A 111 16.61 17.43 -0.51
CA ASP A 111 17.45 16.58 -1.36
C ASP A 111 17.55 15.14 -0.83
N GLY A 112 17.64 14.97 0.49
CA GLY A 112 17.69 13.66 1.13
C GLY A 112 16.36 12.91 1.02
N VAL A 113 15.25 13.61 1.26
CA VAL A 113 13.90 13.04 1.14
C VAL A 113 13.61 12.68 -0.32
N ARG A 114 13.96 13.55 -1.27
CA ARG A 114 13.82 13.28 -2.71
C ARG A 114 14.63 12.06 -3.13
N ALA A 115 15.88 11.94 -2.68
CA ALA A 115 16.71 10.76 -2.98
C ALA A 115 16.09 9.46 -2.43
N LYS A 116 15.50 9.51 -1.23
CA LYS A 116 14.73 8.37 -0.66
C LYS A 116 13.56 8.00 -1.58
N PHE A 117 12.71 8.94 -1.99
CA PHE A 117 11.54 8.65 -2.83
C PHE A 117 11.92 8.22 -4.25
N MET A 118 13.01 8.73 -4.81
CA MET A 118 13.56 8.19 -6.06
C MET A 118 13.94 6.72 -5.94
N ALA A 119 14.60 6.32 -4.83
CA ALA A 119 14.92 4.91 -4.60
C ALA A 119 13.67 4.03 -4.40
N LEU A 120 12.62 4.56 -3.77
CA LEU A 120 11.34 3.87 -3.65
C LEU A 120 10.61 3.75 -5.00
N ALA A 121 10.69 4.75 -5.87
CA ALA A 121 10.15 4.70 -7.22
C ALA A 121 10.87 3.63 -8.06
N GLU A 122 12.21 3.56 -7.97
CA GLU A 122 12.95 2.48 -8.64
C GLU A 122 12.58 1.09 -8.12
N ARG A 123 12.35 0.95 -6.81
CA ARG A 123 11.85 -0.30 -6.23
C ARG A 123 10.47 -0.67 -6.76
N TRP A 124 9.58 0.30 -6.89
CA TRP A 124 8.27 0.10 -7.51
C TRP A 124 8.41 -0.40 -8.95
N ARG A 125 9.22 0.27 -9.78
CA ARG A 125 9.46 -0.15 -11.17
C ARG A 125 10.05 -1.56 -11.24
N ALA A 126 11.01 -1.88 -10.37
CA ALA A 126 11.61 -3.21 -10.31
C ALA A 126 10.59 -4.30 -9.91
N LEU A 127 9.71 -4.01 -8.96
CA LEU A 127 8.62 -4.92 -8.60
C LEU A 127 7.65 -5.10 -9.78
N ALA A 128 7.27 -4.02 -10.44
CA ALA A 128 6.33 -4.05 -11.55
C ALA A 128 6.87 -4.79 -12.79
N ALA A 129 8.19 -4.73 -13.02
CA ALA A 129 8.87 -5.48 -14.08
C ALA A 129 9.17 -6.94 -13.70
N SER A 130 8.94 -7.34 -12.45
CA SER A 130 9.20 -8.71 -11.99
C SER A 130 8.08 -9.68 -12.38
N SER A 131 8.31 -10.98 -12.19
CA SER A 131 7.29 -12.01 -12.37
C SER A 131 6.34 -12.16 -11.17
N ALA A 132 6.52 -11.36 -10.11
CA ALA A 132 5.75 -11.46 -8.88
C ALA A 132 4.26 -11.19 -9.14
N HIS A 133 3.40 -11.98 -8.51
CA HIS A 133 1.97 -11.73 -8.45
C HIS A 133 1.67 -10.76 -7.30
N VAL A 134 1.32 -9.51 -7.63
CA VAL A 134 1.20 -8.42 -6.65
C VAL A 134 -0.26 -8.18 -6.28
N LEU A 135 -0.56 -8.10 -4.99
CA LEU A 135 -1.81 -7.53 -4.51
C LEU A 135 -1.59 -6.06 -4.14
N TYR A 136 -2.24 -5.15 -4.87
CA TYR A 136 -2.27 -3.75 -4.47
C TYR A 136 -3.51 -3.48 -3.61
N VAL A 137 -3.32 -2.78 -2.50
CA VAL A 137 -4.39 -2.48 -1.53
C VAL A 137 -4.66 -0.99 -1.54
N HIS A 138 -5.89 -0.61 -1.88
CA HIS A 138 -6.39 0.75 -1.75
C HIS A 138 -7.42 0.78 -0.63
N HIS A 139 -7.06 1.43 0.49
CA HIS A 139 -7.97 1.64 1.60
C HIS A 139 -8.63 3.01 1.44
N ASP A 140 -9.87 3.01 0.94
CA ASP A 140 -10.75 4.15 0.82
C ASP A 140 -11.43 4.41 2.17
N ALA A 141 -10.66 4.98 3.09
CA ALA A 141 -11.08 5.20 4.46
C ALA A 141 -12.27 6.17 4.59
N PHE A 142 -12.63 6.94 3.56
CA PHE A 142 -13.76 7.87 3.62
C PHE A 142 -14.90 7.50 2.66
N ASP A 143 -14.85 6.30 2.08
CA ASP A 143 -15.86 5.77 1.16
C ASP A 143 -16.12 6.68 -0.07
N GLU A 144 -15.09 7.38 -0.55
CA GLU A 144 -15.19 8.39 -1.61
C GLU A 144 -15.14 7.78 -3.02
N CYS A 145 -14.54 6.60 -3.17
CA CYS A 145 -14.40 5.96 -4.45
C CYS A 145 -15.65 5.18 -4.87
N ALA A 146 -15.81 5.02 -6.18
CA ALA A 146 -16.77 4.13 -6.81
C ALA A 146 -16.06 3.05 -7.65
N ALA A 147 -16.78 2.02 -8.08
CA ALA A 147 -16.24 0.92 -8.87
C ALA A 147 -15.50 1.41 -10.15
N ARG A 148 -16.00 2.49 -10.76
CA ARG A 148 -15.36 3.13 -11.93
C ARG A 148 -13.98 3.69 -11.63
N ASP A 149 -13.75 4.17 -10.41
CA ASP A 149 -12.48 4.75 -9.99
C ASP A 149 -11.46 3.63 -9.83
N LEU A 150 -11.85 2.52 -9.21
CA LEU A 150 -10.99 1.34 -9.11
C LEU A 150 -10.69 0.72 -10.47
N ALA A 151 -11.64 0.76 -11.42
CA ALA A 151 -11.39 0.38 -12.81
C ALA A 151 -10.34 1.31 -13.47
N ARG A 152 -10.42 2.64 -13.22
CA ARG A 152 -9.41 3.62 -13.68
C ARG A 152 -8.04 3.33 -13.07
N LEU A 153 -7.96 3.08 -11.76
CA LEU A 153 -6.70 2.71 -11.09
C LEU A 153 -6.08 1.46 -11.68
N ARG A 154 -6.89 0.42 -11.86
CA ARG A 154 -6.44 -0.83 -12.48
C ARG A 154 -5.91 -0.59 -13.90
N HIS A 155 -6.63 0.21 -14.69
CA HIS A 155 -6.21 0.56 -16.04
C HIS A 155 -4.91 1.36 -16.07
N THR A 156 -4.73 2.31 -15.15
CA THR A 156 -3.51 3.11 -15.01
C THR A 156 -2.30 2.21 -14.73
N ILE A 157 -2.38 1.32 -13.74
CA ILE A 157 -1.27 0.40 -13.42
C ILE A 157 -0.96 -0.53 -14.59
N ALA A 158 -1.98 -1.11 -15.21
CA ALA A 158 -1.79 -2.02 -16.35
C ALA A 158 -1.18 -1.33 -17.58
N THR A 159 -1.47 -0.04 -17.76
CA THR A 159 -0.91 0.78 -18.85
C THR A 159 0.54 1.16 -18.57
N ALA A 160 0.85 1.58 -17.33
CA ALA A 160 2.20 1.94 -16.91
C ALA A 160 3.15 0.72 -16.89
N HIS A 161 2.62 -0.47 -16.56
CA HIS A 161 3.40 -1.70 -16.44
C HIS A 161 2.75 -2.86 -17.22
N PRO A 162 2.84 -2.85 -18.56
CA PRO A 162 2.28 -3.91 -19.39
C PRO A 162 2.92 -5.25 -19.06
N GLY A 163 2.09 -6.24 -18.70
CA GLY A 163 2.55 -7.59 -18.35
C GLY A 163 2.74 -7.85 -16.85
N GLN A 164 2.62 -6.84 -15.99
CA GLN A 164 2.59 -7.08 -14.55
C GLN A 164 1.39 -7.97 -14.19
N ARG A 165 1.63 -9.00 -13.38
CA ARG A 165 0.57 -9.82 -12.78
C ARG A 165 0.12 -9.17 -11.48
N PHE A 166 -1.10 -8.64 -11.44
CA PHE A 166 -1.62 -8.03 -10.22
C PHE A 166 -3.14 -8.05 -10.12
N SER A 167 -3.62 -7.92 -8.88
CA SER A 167 -5.01 -7.63 -8.51
C SER A 167 -5.08 -6.42 -7.60
N LEU A 168 -6.27 -5.84 -7.47
CA LEU A 168 -6.59 -4.79 -6.51
C LEU A 168 -7.47 -5.34 -5.39
N LEU A 169 -7.20 -4.93 -4.16
CA LEU A 169 -8.12 -5.05 -3.03
C LEU A 169 -8.56 -3.65 -2.59
N TRP A 170 -9.84 -3.37 -2.76
CA TRP A 170 -10.48 -2.13 -2.31
C TRP A 170 -11.08 -2.31 -0.91
N LEU A 171 -10.49 -1.66 0.08
CA LEU A 171 -10.99 -1.65 1.44
C LEU A 171 -11.75 -0.37 1.72
N ARG A 172 -12.89 -0.51 2.41
CA ARG A 172 -13.86 0.56 2.66
C ARG A 172 -14.39 0.49 4.08
N ARG A 173 -15.05 1.55 4.56
CA ARG A 173 -15.81 1.46 5.82
C ARG A 173 -17.18 0.84 5.60
N THR A 174 -17.77 1.06 4.43
CA THR A 174 -19.09 0.52 4.07
C THR A 174 -19.05 -0.30 2.78
N PRO A 175 -19.95 -1.30 2.62
CA PRO A 175 -20.02 -2.07 1.37
C PRO A 175 -20.32 -1.17 0.16
N PRO A 176 -19.65 -1.39 -0.99
CA PRO A 176 -19.96 -0.64 -2.21
C PRO A 176 -21.38 -0.91 -2.71
N ALA A 177 -22.13 0.16 -2.95
CA ALA A 177 -23.44 0.09 -3.58
C ALA A 177 -23.37 -0.44 -5.03
N ASP A 178 -22.24 -0.20 -5.69
CA ASP A 178 -21.91 -0.57 -7.07
C ASP A 178 -20.95 -1.76 -7.14
N ALA A 179 -20.93 -2.62 -6.12
CA ALA A 179 -20.05 -3.80 -6.05
C ALA A 179 -20.19 -4.74 -7.26
N ALA A 180 -21.39 -4.79 -7.87
CA ALA A 180 -21.67 -5.61 -9.04
C ALA A 180 -20.98 -5.10 -10.33
N ASP A 181 -20.55 -3.82 -10.34
CA ASP A 181 -19.92 -3.17 -11.50
C ASP A 181 -18.39 -3.26 -11.46
N LEU A 182 -17.81 -3.91 -10.44
CA LEU A 182 -16.35 -4.06 -10.31
C LEU A 182 -15.76 -4.92 -11.43
N ALA A 183 -14.69 -4.41 -12.04
CA ALA A 183 -13.98 -5.11 -13.10
C ALA A 183 -13.23 -6.36 -12.56
N PRO A 184 -12.99 -7.37 -13.42
CA PRO A 184 -12.18 -8.54 -13.04
C PRO A 184 -10.79 -8.18 -12.49
N GLY A 185 -10.37 -8.91 -11.46
CA GLY A 185 -9.13 -8.66 -10.72
C GLY A 185 -9.24 -7.53 -9.68
N ILE A 186 -10.46 -7.09 -9.33
CA ILE A 186 -10.71 -6.16 -8.23
C ILE A 186 -11.60 -6.86 -7.19
N ALA A 187 -11.03 -7.09 -6.01
CA ALA A 187 -11.74 -7.54 -4.82
C ALA A 187 -12.10 -6.36 -3.94
N TRP A 188 -13.08 -6.55 -3.05
CA TRP A 188 -13.40 -5.57 -2.02
C TRP A 188 -13.66 -6.22 -0.67
N GLY A 189 -13.44 -5.44 0.39
CA GLY A 189 -13.75 -5.79 1.76
C GLY A 189 -14.05 -4.54 2.60
N THR A 190 -14.57 -4.74 3.82
CA THR A 190 -14.81 -3.63 4.74
C THR A 190 -13.92 -3.68 5.97
N VAL A 191 -13.33 -2.56 6.37
CA VAL A 191 -12.68 -2.35 7.65
C VAL A 191 -13.26 -1.07 8.26
N ALA A 192 -13.85 -1.18 9.46
CA ALA A 192 -14.47 -0.04 10.11
C ALA A 192 -13.42 0.91 10.71
N GLU A 193 -13.82 2.17 10.89
CA GLU A 193 -13.02 3.14 11.64
C GLU A 193 -12.78 2.67 13.09
N ALA A 194 -11.52 2.69 13.52
CA ALA A 194 -11.16 2.52 14.92
C ALA A 194 -10.95 3.90 15.58
N ALA A 195 -12.02 4.47 16.14
CA ALA A 195 -11.97 5.82 16.73
C ALA A 195 -10.84 5.96 17.77
N GLY A 196 -9.96 6.96 17.56
CA GLY A 196 -8.82 7.22 18.43
C GLY A 196 -7.60 6.31 18.21
N ARG A 197 -7.64 5.44 17.20
CA ARG A 197 -6.56 4.51 16.85
C ARG A 197 -6.23 4.62 15.36
N TRP A 198 -5.18 5.39 15.05
CA TRP A 198 -4.74 5.60 13.67
C TRP A 198 -4.28 4.31 13.00
N GLU A 199 -3.86 3.32 13.80
CA GLU A 199 -3.47 1.99 13.31
C GLU A 199 -4.66 1.18 12.76
N GLY A 200 -5.91 1.57 13.02
CA GLY A 200 -7.09 0.81 12.61
C GLY A 200 -7.47 -0.34 13.56
N ASP A 201 -8.42 -1.17 13.14
CA ASP A 201 -8.85 -2.37 13.89
C ASP A 201 -8.15 -3.62 13.38
N ASP A 202 -7.10 -4.06 14.09
CA ASP A 202 -6.32 -5.26 13.76
C ASP A 202 -7.18 -6.50 13.48
N ALA A 203 -8.26 -6.71 14.24
CA ALA A 203 -9.09 -7.91 14.09
C ALA A 203 -9.88 -7.90 12.78
N GLN A 204 -10.34 -6.73 12.34
CA GLN A 204 -11.05 -6.60 11.05
C GLN A 204 -10.09 -6.72 9.87
N TRP A 205 -8.90 -6.13 9.98
CA TRP A 205 -7.84 -6.34 9.00
C TRP A 205 -7.43 -7.82 8.90
N ASP A 206 -7.29 -8.51 10.04
CA ASP A 206 -6.99 -9.95 10.06
C ASP A 206 -8.11 -10.78 9.42
N GLU A 207 -9.38 -10.44 9.68
CA GLU A 207 -10.53 -11.11 9.08
C GLU A 207 -10.54 -10.97 7.56
N VAL A 208 -10.35 -9.75 7.03
CA VAL A 208 -10.25 -9.51 5.59
C VAL A 208 -9.10 -10.31 4.96
N PHE A 209 -7.92 -10.28 5.59
CA PHE A 209 -6.73 -10.93 5.05
C PHE A 209 -6.71 -12.45 5.24
N SER A 210 -7.54 -13.01 6.11
CA SER A 210 -7.66 -14.47 6.30
C SER A 210 -8.08 -15.22 5.03
N ALA A 211 -8.80 -14.55 4.12
CA ALA A 211 -9.25 -15.10 2.84
C ALA A 211 -8.32 -14.78 1.67
N VAL A 212 -7.29 -13.95 1.87
CA VAL A 212 -6.35 -13.56 0.80
C VAL A 212 -5.33 -14.68 0.62
N PRO A 213 -5.19 -15.28 -0.58
CA PRO A 213 -4.21 -16.33 -0.82
C PRO A 213 -2.81 -15.71 -0.89
N MET A 214 -2.13 -15.56 0.25
CA MET A 214 -0.75 -15.06 0.30
C MET A 214 0.24 -16.23 0.23
N ALA A 215 1.36 -16.03 -0.47
CA ALA A 215 2.44 -16.99 -0.46
C ALA A 215 2.99 -17.13 0.98
N PRO A 216 3.39 -18.33 1.43
CA PRO A 216 3.97 -18.52 2.74
C PRO A 216 5.20 -17.61 2.93
N ARG A 217 5.36 -17.03 4.12
CA ARG A 217 6.56 -16.24 4.42
C ARG A 217 7.78 -17.12 4.20
N ARG A 218 8.81 -16.60 3.51
CA ARG A 218 10.06 -17.35 3.25
C ARG A 218 10.73 -17.88 4.54
N THR A 219 10.47 -17.25 5.70
CA THR A 219 10.93 -17.72 7.01
C THR A 219 10.15 -18.93 7.55
N ASP A 220 8.89 -19.12 7.16
CA ASP A 220 8.04 -20.22 7.62
C ASP A 220 8.33 -21.52 6.84
N ALA A 221 8.70 -21.41 5.57
CA ALA A 221 9.15 -22.55 4.76
C ALA A 221 10.43 -23.19 5.35
N ALA A 222 11.35 -22.37 5.87
CA ALA A 222 12.58 -22.85 6.51
C ALA A 222 12.32 -23.48 7.90
N ARG A 223 11.32 -23.00 8.65
CA ARG A 223 10.92 -23.59 9.94
C ARG A 223 10.15 -24.90 9.77
N SER A 224 9.25 -24.99 8.78
CA SER A 224 8.48 -26.22 8.52
C SER A 224 9.37 -27.38 8.06
N ALA A 225 10.38 -27.10 7.22
CA ALA A 225 11.36 -28.09 6.78
C ALA A 225 12.26 -28.62 7.92
N ALA A 226 12.42 -27.87 9.02
CA ALA A 226 13.19 -28.31 10.18
C ALA A 226 12.41 -29.21 11.15
N THR A 227 11.10 -29.44 10.92
CA THR A 227 10.22 -30.23 11.80
C THR A 227 9.88 -31.63 11.29
N HIS A 228 10.51 -32.10 10.20
CA HIS A 228 10.48 -33.53 9.89
C HIS A 228 11.60 -34.26 10.65
N PRO A 229 11.27 -35.11 11.64
CA PRO A 229 12.29 -35.91 12.29
C PRO A 229 12.84 -36.89 11.26
N MET A 230 14.17 -36.83 11.06
CA MET A 230 14.93 -37.94 10.52
C MET A 230 14.61 -39.16 11.36
N THR A 231 13.84 -40.10 10.81
CA THR A 231 13.73 -41.45 11.36
C THR A 231 15.12 -42.08 11.31
N GLU A 232 15.70 -42.31 12.48
CA GLU A 232 16.92 -43.08 12.69
C GLU A 232 16.73 -44.51 12.15
N GLU A 233 17.44 -44.84 11.07
CA GLU A 233 17.78 -46.23 10.77
C GLU A 233 18.82 -46.69 11.79
N THR A 234 18.44 -47.66 12.61
CA THR A 234 19.37 -48.42 13.47
C THR A 234 19.83 -49.65 12.69
N PRO A 235 21.14 -49.88 12.47
CA PRO A 235 21.62 -51.16 11.96
C PRO A 235 21.92 -52.11 13.13
N ALA A 236 21.58 -53.38 12.92
CA ALA A 236 22.10 -54.53 13.66
C ALA A 236 23.18 -55.23 12.82
#